data_AF-B8CFH5-F1
#
_entry.id   AF-B8CFH5-F1
#
_cell.length_a   1.000
_cell.length_b   1.000
_cell.length_c   1.000
_cell.angle_alpha   90.00
_cell.angle_beta   90.00
_cell.angle_gamma   90.00
#
_symmetry.space_group_name_H-M   'P 1'
#
loop_
_entity.id
_entity.type
_entity.pdbx_description
1 polymer ?
#
loop_
_entity_poly.entity_id
_entity_poly.type
_entity_poly.pdbx_seq_one_letter_code
_entity_poly.pdbx_strand_id
1 'polypeptide(L)'
;MAEIPLLALPAGSLLQFLTMTLPLLAVYLYFLYLVITRPNIANPNDTRYMDDRIRLTDILYTFLSTMVLFASLAVYLLWFVNKRRKLSKRYESDGIVVLGNVEFKETYNDDQQQHWTITLLEWIGNGFRRNDYGYVVYDLARVANHPACNYEERKQAALAGTIRKKVRVYYRYPREQVSIMVLPEYPYSGQPKIDLEADWASFSEQVGLPEEDTRRVDDERVDMPQVMSRDRSLGVIVITALWISFLFFASLYVCFQIGVVDEYYNDESAEWAWLVFWVGGCGIVPLLAFGGNWIRWKLYQRWILRSGKKVVDESYPEVSSSPRYVQMT
;
A
#
# COMPACT_ATOMS: atom_id res chain seq x y z
N MET A 1 3.11 -29.33 0.50
CA MET A 1 3.73 -28.15 1.14
C MET A 1 3.08 -26.92 0.53
N ALA A 2 2.21 -26.25 1.27
CA ALA A 2 1.53 -25.06 0.78
C ALA A 2 2.55 -23.93 0.62
N GLU A 3 2.71 -23.43 -0.60
CA GLU A 3 3.46 -22.21 -0.87
C GLU A 3 2.75 -21.06 -0.17
N ILE A 4 3.28 -20.70 1.00
CA ILE A 4 2.90 -19.49 1.70
C ILE A 4 3.21 -18.35 0.72
N PRO A 5 2.22 -17.54 0.31
CA PRO A 5 2.48 -16.46 -0.63
C PRO A 5 3.60 -15.59 -0.07
N LEU A 6 4.59 -15.24 -0.88
CA LEU A 6 5.80 -14.49 -0.52
C LEU A 6 5.54 -13.11 0.13
N LEU A 7 4.27 -12.71 0.26
CA LEU A 7 3.80 -11.50 0.95
C LEU A 7 2.99 -11.76 2.24
N ALA A 8 2.75 -13.02 2.58
CA ALA A 8 2.42 -13.46 3.93
C ALA A 8 3.70 -13.97 4.61
N LEU A 9 4.72 -13.09 4.69
CA LEU A 9 5.83 -13.37 5.59
C LEU A 9 5.24 -13.54 7.00
N PRO A 10 5.43 -14.70 7.65
CA PRO A 10 4.93 -14.92 9.00
C PRO A 10 5.62 -13.90 9.88
N ALA A 11 4.85 -12.94 10.42
CA ALA A 11 5.31 -11.93 11.36
C ALA A 11 6.67 -11.30 11.02
N GLY A 12 6.67 -10.24 10.22
CA GLY A 12 7.83 -9.35 10.07
C GLY A 12 8.18 -8.70 11.42
N SER A 13 8.90 -9.45 12.26
CA SER A 13 9.34 -9.02 13.57
C SER A 13 10.26 -7.81 13.41
N LEU A 14 10.22 -6.90 14.38
CA LEU A 14 11.19 -5.80 14.49
C LEU A 14 12.63 -6.26 14.22
N LEU A 15 12.95 -7.46 14.72
CA LEU A 15 14.24 -8.13 14.55
C LEU A 15 14.55 -8.40 13.07
N GLN A 16 13.59 -8.87 12.27
CA GLN A 16 13.79 -9.10 10.84
C GLN A 16 14.06 -7.79 10.09
N PHE A 17 13.30 -6.73 10.39
CA PHE A 17 13.55 -5.42 9.76
C PHE A 17 14.93 -4.86 10.16
N LEU A 18 15.31 -5.05 11.42
CA LEU A 18 16.62 -4.66 11.91
C LEU A 18 17.73 -5.47 11.22
N THR A 19 17.63 -6.80 11.17
CA THR A 19 18.65 -7.65 10.53
C THR A 19 18.79 -7.36 9.03
N MET A 20 17.69 -7.06 8.34
CA MET A 20 17.74 -6.67 6.93
C MET A 20 18.40 -5.30 6.69
N THR A 21 18.37 -4.40 7.69
CA THR A 21 18.98 -3.06 7.57
C THR A 21 20.41 -3.00 8.09
N LEU A 22 20.89 -4.01 8.83
CA LEU A 22 22.26 -4.06 9.35
C LEU A 22 23.36 -4.03 8.26
N PRO A 23 23.28 -4.81 7.16
CA PRO A 23 24.29 -4.73 6.09
C PRO A 23 24.34 -3.33 5.47
N LEU A 24 23.17 -2.70 5.31
CA LEU A 24 23.06 -1.34 4.81
C LEU A 24 23.72 -0.34 5.78
N LEU A 25 23.53 -0.51 7.08
CA LEU A 25 24.18 0.31 8.11
C LEU A 25 25.70 0.19 8.03
N ALA A 26 26.23 -1.02 7.87
CA ALA A 26 27.67 -1.24 7.76
C ALA A 26 28.28 -0.47 6.57
N VAL A 27 27.61 -0.49 5.40
CA VAL A 27 28.04 0.29 4.22
C VAL A 27 28.02 1.79 4.51
N TYR A 28 26.98 2.28 5.18
CA TYR A 28 26.90 3.71 5.50
C TYR A 28 27.88 4.17 6.57
N LEU A 29 28.21 3.32 7.54
CA LEU A 29 29.29 3.57 8.48
C LEU A 29 30.65 3.60 7.79
N TYR A 30 30.85 2.75 6.78
CA TYR A 30 32.04 2.81 5.93
C TYR A 30 32.12 4.12 5.14
N PHE A 31 31.01 4.59 4.55
CA PHE A 31 30.98 5.90 3.90
C PHE A 31 31.27 7.05 4.87
N LEU A 32 30.71 7.03 6.09
CA LEU A 32 31.05 8.01 7.12
C LEU A 32 32.54 7.96 7.49
N TYR A 33 33.12 6.77 7.60
CA TYR A 33 34.56 6.62 7.84
C TYR A 33 35.39 7.26 6.72
N LEU A 34 35.02 7.07 5.45
CA LEU A 34 35.68 7.73 4.31
C LEU A 34 35.56 9.26 4.40
N VAL A 35 34.39 9.77 4.79
CA VAL A 35 34.14 11.20 4.95
C VAL A 35 34.99 11.79 6.08
N ILE A 36 35.09 11.11 7.23
CA ILE A 36 35.88 11.55 8.40
C ILE A 36 37.38 11.58 8.10
N THR A 37 37.88 10.58 7.37
CA THR A 37 39.31 10.47 7.07
C THR A 37 39.76 11.40 5.95
N ARG A 38 38.82 11.96 5.18
CA ARG A 38 39.14 12.71 3.96
C ARG A 38 39.97 13.97 4.17
N PRO A 39 39.70 14.84 5.17
CA PRO A 39 40.49 16.05 5.38
C PRO A 39 41.95 15.76 5.70
N ASN A 40 42.23 14.66 6.42
CA ASN A 40 43.59 14.28 6.78
C ASN A 40 44.41 13.80 5.57
N ILE A 41 43.74 13.21 4.58
CA ILE A 41 44.34 12.71 3.34
C ILE A 41 44.42 13.84 2.28
N ALA A 42 43.54 14.84 2.37
CA ALA A 42 43.55 16.03 1.52
C ALA A 42 44.67 17.04 1.87
N ASN A 43 45.69 16.61 2.63
CA ASN A 43 46.92 17.37 2.82
C ASN A 43 47.76 17.35 1.53
N PRO A 44 48.07 18.50 0.91
CA PRO A 44 48.82 18.56 -0.36
C PRO A 44 50.24 17.95 -0.28
N ASN A 45 50.72 17.64 0.94
CA ASN A 45 52.00 16.98 1.17
C ASN A 45 51.90 15.44 1.21
N ASP A 46 50.71 14.84 1.15
CA ASP A 46 50.54 13.38 1.13
C ASP A 46 50.46 12.86 -0.31
N THR A 47 51.36 11.93 -0.66
CA THR A 47 51.44 11.34 -2.01
C THR A 47 50.22 10.50 -2.41
N ARG A 48 49.34 10.14 -1.45
CA ARG A 48 48.09 9.40 -1.70
C ARG A 48 46.97 10.25 -2.32
N TYR A 49 47.23 11.53 -2.56
CA TYR A 49 46.27 12.50 -3.09
C TYR A 49 45.67 12.14 -4.45
N MET A 50 46.36 11.29 -5.21
CA MET A 50 46.09 11.00 -6.62
C MET A 50 45.33 9.67 -6.85
N ASP A 51 45.01 8.92 -5.79
CA ASP A 51 44.34 7.62 -5.95
C ASP A 51 42.85 7.76 -6.31
N ASP A 52 42.35 6.77 -7.07
CA ASP A 52 40.93 6.60 -7.39
C ASP A 52 40.11 6.58 -6.11
N ARG A 53 39.20 7.55 -5.98
CA ARG A 53 38.46 7.80 -4.75
C ARG A 53 36.98 8.00 -5.02
N ILE A 54 36.14 7.55 -4.10
CA ILE A 54 34.71 7.87 -4.11
C ILE A 54 34.56 9.37 -3.81
N ARG A 55 33.78 10.08 -4.62
CA ARG A 55 33.48 11.50 -4.43
C ARG A 55 32.55 11.70 -3.23
N LEU A 56 32.77 12.76 -2.47
CA LEU A 56 31.92 13.10 -1.33
C LEU A 56 30.52 13.51 -1.79
N THR A 57 30.40 14.16 -2.96
CA THR A 57 29.10 14.40 -3.61
C THR A 57 28.32 13.12 -3.89
N ASP A 58 28.98 12.05 -4.33
CA ASP A 58 28.32 10.77 -4.60
C ASP A 58 27.83 10.12 -3.30
N ILE A 59 28.64 10.21 -2.24
CA ILE A 59 28.24 9.80 -0.90
C ILE A 59 27.01 10.61 -0.43
N LEU A 60 26.98 11.93 -0.66
CA LEU A 60 25.81 12.76 -0.35
C LEU A 60 24.56 12.29 -1.11
N TYR A 61 24.67 12.00 -2.41
CA TYR A 61 23.55 11.49 -3.21
C TYR A 61 23.03 10.13 -2.73
N THR A 62 23.92 9.23 -2.31
CA THR A 62 23.51 7.93 -1.76
C THR A 62 22.75 8.08 -0.43
N PHE A 63 23.21 8.96 0.47
CA PHE A 63 22.49 9.25 1.71
C PHE A 63 21.11 9.86 1.45
N LEU A 64 21.03 10.88 0.59
CA LEU A 64 19.77 11.57 0.28
C LEU A 64 18.77 10.65 -0.44
N SER A 65 19.22 9.86 -1.43
CA SER A 65 18.33 8.92 -2.13
C SER A 65 17.75 7.85 -1.19
N THR A 66 18.56 7.35 -0.26
CA THR A 66 18.08 6.39 0.75
C THR A 66 17.16 7.06 1.77
N MET A 67 17.40 8.33 2.10
CA MET A 67 16.49 9.11 2.93
C MET A 67 15.10 9.25 2.29
N VAL A 68 15.00 9.41 0.96
CA VAL A 68 13.71 9.38 0.24
C VAL A 68 12.96 8.08 0.51
N LEU A 69 13.65 6.93 0.47
CA LEU A 69 13.02 5.62 0.67
C LEU A 69 12.50 5.46 2.10
N PHE A 70 13.32 5.74 3.11
CA PHE A 70 12.90 5.64 4.52
C PHE A 70 11.84 6.68 4.88
N ALA A 71 11.95 7.93 4.39
CA ALA A 71 10.92 8.95 4.59
C ALA A 71 9.58 8.53 3.96
N SER A 72 9.61 7.99 2.74
CA SER A 72 8.42 7.47 2.07
C SER A 72 7.80 6.30 2.84
N LEU A 73 8.62 5.41 3.41
CA LEU A 73 8.18 4.31 4.26
C LEU A 73 7.56 4.82 5.58
N ALA A 74 8.20 5.79 6.24
CA ALA A 74 7.68 6.38 7.48
C ALA A 74 6.30 7.02 7.25
N VAL A 75 6.17 7.85 6.21
CA VAL A 75 4.89 8.48 5.87
C VAL A 75 3.85 7.45 5.47
N TYR A 76 4.23 6.39 4.74
CA TYR A 76 3.35 5.28 4.43
C TYR A 76 2.79 4.61 5.69
N LEU A 77 3.66 4.24 6.63
CA LEU A 77 3.28 3.58 7.88
C LEU A 77 2.44 4.49 8.79
N LEU A 78 2.79 5.77 8.90
CA LEU A 78 2.08 6.72 9.77
C LEU A 78 0.74 7.15 9.21
N TRP A 79 0.64 7.34 7.89
CA TRP A 79 -0.53 7.98 7.30
C TRP A 79 -1.36 7.03 6.44
N PHE A 80 -0.76 6.35 5.47
CA PHE A 80 -1.49 5.44 4.58
C PHE A 80 -2.07 4.24 5.34
N VAL A 81 -1.29 3.58 6.21
CA VAL A 81 -1.75 2.43 6.99
C VAL A 81 -2.89 2.84 7.93
N ASN A 82 -2.76 3.97 8.61
CA ASN A 82 -3.82 4.48 9.50
C ASN A 82 -5.11 4.81 8.74
N LYS A 83 -5.02 5.41 7.56
CA LYS A 83 -6.18 5.67 6.70
C LYS A 83 -6.81 4.36 6.19
N ARG A 84 -6.00 3.38 5.81
CA ARG A 84 -6.48 2.04 5.41
C ARG A 84 -7.19 1.34 6.57
N ARG A 85 -6.62 1.34 7.77
CA ARG A 85 -7.24 0.78 8.99
C ARG A 85 -8.59 1.44 9.29
N LYS A 86 -8.68 2.77 9.21
CA LYS A 86 -9.96 3.49 9.39
C LYS A 86 -11.01 3.07 8.37
N LEU A 87 -10.61 2.86 7.11
CA LEU A 87 -11.52 2.40 6.07
C LEU A 87 -11.96 0.95 6.32
N SER A 88 -11.03 0.08 6.69
CA SER A 88 -11.30 -1.30 7.09
C SER A 88 -12.32 -1.38 8.24
N LYS A 89 -12.13 -0.61 9.32
CA LYS A 89 -13.09 -0.51 10.43
C LYS A 89 -14.46 -0.01 9.99
N ARG A 90 -14.51 0.86 8.98
CA ARG A 90 -15.77 1.35 8.42
C ARG A 90 -16.55 0.24 7.69
N TYR A 91 -15.85 -0.67 7.01
CA TYR A 91 -16.49 -1.84 6.41
C TYR A 91 -17.05 -2.78 7.48
N GLU A 92 -16.37 -2.90 8.62
CA GLU A 92 -16.84 -3.70 9.76
C GLU A 92 -18.08 -3.08 10.43
N SER A 93 -18.09 -1.76 10.65
CA SER A 93 -19.18 -1.09 11.38
C SER A 93 -20.40 -0.78 10.52
N ASP A 94 -20.18 -0.30 9.29
CA ASP A 94 -21.23 0.26 8.43
C ASP A 94 -21.55 -0.67 7.25
N GLY A 95 -20.77 -1.73 7.04
CA GLY A 95 -20.89 -2.59 5.87
C GLY A 95 -22.17 -3.41 5.88
N ILE A 96 -22.91 -3.36 4.77
CA ILE A 96 -24.05 -4.24 4.53
C ILE A 96 -23.56 -5.53 3.87
N VAL A 97 -24.10 -6.66 4.29
CA VAL A 97 -23.72 -7.98 3.77
C VAL A 97 -24.72 -8.40 2.71
N VAL A 98 -24.23 -8.66 1.51
CA VAL A 98 -25.02 -9.16 0.38
C VAL A 98 -24.39 -10.44 -0.14
N LEU A 99 -25.21 -11.39 -0.56
CA LEU A 99 -24.73 -12.61 -1.20
C LEU A 99 -24.40 -12.36 -2.67
N GLY A 100 -23.23 -12.81 -3.11
CA GLY A 100 -22.84 -12.82 -4.52
C GLY A 100 -21.70 -13.81 -4.78
N ASN A 101 -21.09 -13.71 -5.95
CA ASN A 101 -20.12 -14.67 -6.43
C ASN A 101 -18.72 -14.05 -6.51
N VAL A 102 -17.69 -14.85 -6.31
CA VAL A 102 -16.30 -14.52 -6.60
C VAL A 102 -15.88 -15.38 -7.79
N GLU A 103 -15.62 -14.72 -8.91
CA GLU A 103 -15.06 -15.33 -10.10
C GLU A 103 -13.54 -15.18 -10.07
N PHE A 104 -12.82 -16.30 -10.09
CA PHE A 104 -11.38 -16.29 -10.32
C PHE A 104 -11.12 -16.74 -11.75
N LYS A 105 -10.67 -15.83 -12.62
CA LYS A 105 -10.22 -16.17 -13.97
C LYS A 105 -8.72 -16.40 -13.93
N GLU A 106 -8.31 -17.65 -14.02
CA GLU A 106 -6.89 -18.07 -14.01
C GLU A 106 -6.13 -17.52 -15.23
N THR A 107 -6.83 -17.30 -16.35
CA THR A 107 -6.33 -16.68 -17.57
C THR A 107 -6.60 -15.16 -17.59
N TYR A 108 -5.59 -14.38 -17.18
CA TYR A 108 -5.60 -12.91 -17.33
C TYR A 108 -5.21 -12.44 -18.75
N ASN A 109 -4.91 -13.36 -19.68
CA ASN A 109 -4.26 -13.04 -20.95
C ASN A 109 -5.18 -12.45 -22.05
N ASP A 110 -6.50 -12.63 -22.02
CA ASP A 110 -7.32 -12.28 -23.19
C ASP A 110 -7.90 -10.85 -23.17
N ASP A 111 -8.19 -10.27 -22.00
CA ASP A 111 -8.81 -8.92 -21.93
C ASP A 111 -7.79 -7.76 -22.04
N GLN A 112 -6.47 -8.04 -22.05
CA GLN A 112 -5.43 -7.00 -22.00
C GLN A 112 -4.71 -6.73 -23.35
N GLN A 113 -5.06 -7.43 -24.43
CA GLN A 113 -4.47 -7.17 -25.75
C GLN A 113 -5.00 -5.90 -26.45
N GLN A 114 -6.04 -5.23 -25.93
CA GLN A 114 -6.74 -4.17 -26.68
C GLN A 114 -6.47 -2.71 -26.24
N HIS A 115 -5.67 -2.45 -25.20
CA HIS A 115 -5.31 -1.08 -24.81
C HIS A 115 -3.81 -0.90 -24.58
N TRP A 116 -3.10 -0.47 -25.63
CA TRP A 116 -1.68 -0.11 -25.63
C TRP A 116 -1.32 1.20 -24.89
N THR A 117 -2.25 1.80 -24.14
CA THR A 117 -2.01 3.05 -23.39
C THR A 117 -1.83 2.78 -21.89
N ILE A 118 -1.04 1.77 -21.53
CA ILE A 118 -0.69 1.52 -20.13
C ILE A 118 0.33 2.57 -19.72
N THR A 119 -0.08 3.50 -18.85
CA THR A 119 0.82 4.50 -18.26
C THR A 119 1.91 3.79 -17.46
N LEU A 120 3.15 4.29 -17.44
CA LEU A 120 4.28 3.73 -16.69
C LEU A 120 3.92 3.34 -15.23
N LEU A 121 3.02 4.12 -14.61
CA LEU A 121 2.46 3.88 -13.28
C LEU A 121 1.59 2.61 -13.17
N GLU A 122 0.80 2.29 -14.20
CA GLU A 122 0.03 1.05 -14.26
C GLU A 122 0.94 -0.16 -14.53
N TRP A 123 2.00 0.01 -15.32
CA TRP A 123 2.99 -1.06 -15.54
C TRP A 123 3.75 -1.40 -14.26
N ILE A 124 4.25 -0.40 -13.53
CA ILE A 124 4.90 -0.62 -12.22
C ILE A 124 3.91 -1.16 -11.18
N GLY A 125 2.66 -0.67 -11.19
CA GLY A 125 1.60 -1.15 -10.31
C GLY A 125 1.15 -2.59 -10.59
N ASN A 126 1.15 -3.01 -11.86
CA ASN A 126 0.74 -4.34 -12.29
C ASN A 126 1.89 -5.36 -12.27
N GLY A 127 3.15 -4.93 -12.46
CA GLY A 127 4.33 -5.80 -12.50
C GLY A 127 4.56 -6.62 -11.22
N PHE A 128 4.14 -6.09 -10.07
CA PHE A 128 4.26 -6.78 -8.76
C PHE A 128 2.96 -7.48 -8.28
N ARG A 129 1.89 -7.52 -9.09
CA ARG A 129 0.53 -7.82 -8.61
C ARG A 129 -0.31 -8.76 -9.48
N ARG A 130 0.31 -9.54 -10.37
CA ARG A 130 -0.41 -10.30 -11.40
C ARG A 130 -1.30 -11.47 -10.91
N ASN A 131 -1.08 -12.03 -9.70
CA ASN A 131 -1.68 -13.34 -9.37
C ASN A 131 -2.69 -13.37 -8.18
N ASP A 132 -2.99 -12.25 -7.53
CA ASP A 132 -3.85 -12.23 -6.31
C ASP A 132 -5.18 -11.49 -6.49
N TYR A 133 -5.67 -11.35 -7.73
CA TYR A 133 -6.90 -10.60 -7.99
C TYR A 133 -7.95 -11.47 -8.68
N GLY A 134 -9.19 -11.35 -8.21
CA GLY A 134 -10.38 -11.95 -8.81
C GLY A 134 -11.46 -10.90 -9.04
N TYR A 135 -12.61 -11.34 -9.52
CA TYR A 135 -13.79 -10.51 -9.71
C TYR A 135 -14.87 -10.89 -8.72
N VAL A 136 -15.50 -9.89 -8.12
CA VAL A 136 -16.68 -10.07 -7.28
C VAL A 136 -17.88 -9.57 -8.06
N VAL A 137 -18.91 -10.41 -8.08
CA VAL A 137 -20.15 -10.22 -8.81
C VAL A 137 -21.31 -10.24 -7.83
N TYR A 138 -22.09 -9.16 -7.77
CA TYR A 138 -23.26 -9.08 -6.88
C TYR A 138 -24.36 -8.22 -7.48
N ASP A 139 -25.58 -8.52 -7.06
CA ASP A 139 -26.79 -7.83 -7.50
C ASP A 139 -27.00 -6.53 -6.71
N LEU A 140 -27.17 -5.42 -7.44
CA LEU A 140 -27.48 -4.11 -6.87
C LEU A 140 -28.87 -4.03 -6.27
N ALA A 141 -29.85 -4.78 -6.78
CA ALA A 141 -31.21 -4.73 -6.24
C ALA A 141 -31.22 -5.19 -4.77
N ARG A 142 -30.41 -6.20 -4.44
CA ARG A 142 -30.22 -6.66 -3.05
C ARG A 142 -29.56 -5.61 -2.16
N VAL A 143 -28.65 -4.81 -2.70
CA VAL A 143 -28.01 -3.70 -2.00
C VAL A 143 -29.02 -2.57 -1.76
N ALA A 144 -29.82 -2.23 -2.77
CA ALA A 144 -30.80 -1.16 -2.75
C ALA A 144 -31.91 -1.42 -1.73
N ASN A 145 -32.40 -2.66 -1.66
CA ASN A 145 -33.46 -3.07 -0.74
C ASN A 145 -33.01 -3.13 0.73
N HIS A 146 -31.73 -2.92 1.03
CA HIS A 146 -31.24 -2.97 2.40
C HIS A 146 -31.63 -1.67 3.15
N PRO A 147 -32.20 -1.73 4.37
CA PRO A 147 -32.72 -0.55 5.08
C PRO A 147 -31.64 0.49 5.42
N ALA A 148 -30.38 0.07 5.52
CA ALA A 148 -29.24 0.97 5.73
C ALA A 148 -28.75 1.66 4.43
N CYS A 149 -29.22 1.25 3.24
CA CYS A 149 -28.82 1.84 1.97
C CYS A 149 -29.58 3.15 1.73
N ASN A 150 -28.85 4.26 1.70
CA ASN A 150 -29.39 5.60 1.46
C ASN A 150 -28.92 6.20 0.12
N TYR A 151 -28.41 5.36 -0.77
CA TYR A 151 -27.79 5.81 -2.01
C TYR A 151 -28.83 6.36 -3.00
N GLU A 152 -29.95 5.66 -3.20
CA GLU A 152 -30.98 6.07 -4.16
C GLU A 152 -31.61 7.41 -3.76
N GLU A 153 -31.88 7.61 -2.47
CA GLU A 153 -32.41 8.88 -1.93
C GLU A 153 -31.43 10.05 -2.16
N ARG A 154 -30.12 9.82 -1.96
CA ARG A 154 -29.10 10.86 -2.10
C ARG A 154 -28.72 11.16 -3.55
N LYS A 155 -28.74 10.16 -4.43
CA LYS A 155 -28.23 10.27 -5.81
C LYS A 155 -29.31 10.25 -6.86
N GLN A 156 -30.57 10.03 -6.48
CA GLN A 156 -31.73 9.96 -7.38
C GLN A 156 -31.50 8.99 -8.56
N ALA A 157 -30.76 7.91 -8.30
CA ALA A 157 -30.34 6.95 -9.31
C ALA A 157 -30.70 5.54 -8.84
N ALA A 158 -31.51 4.85 -9.63
CA ALA A 158 -31.93 3.49 -9.35
C ALA A 158 -30.73 2.53 -9.38
N LEU A 159 -30.58 1.76 -8.32
CA LEU A 159 -29.59 0.71 -8.15
C LEU A 159 -30.15 -0.60 -8.69
N ALA A 160 -30.13 -0.72 -10.02
CA ALA A 160 -30.44 -1.96 -10.73
C ALA A 160 -29.22 -2.52 -11.47
N GLY A 161 -29.22 -3.85 -11.60
CA GLY A 161 -28.26 -4.65 -12.38
C GLY A 161 -27.17 -5.33 -11.55
N THR A 162 -26.30 -6.05 -12.24
CA THR A 162 -25.19 -6.78 -11.62
C THR A 162 -23.93 -5.91 -11.62
N ILE A 163 -23.21 -5.83 -10.50
CA ILE A 163 -21.87 -5.22 -10.44
C ILE A 163 -20.82 -6.30 -10.54
N ARG A 164 -19.80 -6.06 -11.38
CA ARG A 164 -18.54 -6.80 -11.40
C ARG A 164 -17.40 -5.88 -11.01
N LYS A 165 -16.64 -6.28 -9.99
CA LYS A 165 -15.53 -5.50 -9.44
C LYS A 165 -14.28 -6.33 -9.26
N LYS A 166 -13.13 -5.79 -9.66
CA LYS A 166 -11.83 -6.40 -9.38
C LYS A 166 -11.46 -6.21 -7.90
N VAL A 167 -11.26 -7.31 -7.19
CA VAL A 167 -10.90 -7.34 -5.76
C VAL A 167 -9.63 -8.16 -5.55
N ARG A 168 -8.95 -7.93 -4.43
CA ARG A 168 -7.87 -8.82 -4.00
C ARG A 168 -8.50 -10.06 -3.39
N VAL A 169 -8.00 -11.23 -3.75
CA VAL A 169 -8.53 -12.52 -3.29
C VAL A 169 -7.39 -13.32 -2.66
N TYR A 170 -7.61 -13.83 -1.46
CA TYR A 170 -6.65 -14.69 -0.74
C TYR A 170 -6.80 -16.17 -1.10
N TYR A 171 -8.01 -16.57 -1.50
CA TYR A 171 -8.33 -17.93 -1.93
C TYR A 171 -8.56 -17.98 -3.44
N ARG A 172 -7.62 -18.55 -4.20
CA ARG A 172 -7.61 -18.56 -5.68
C ARG A 172 -8.59 -19.58 -6.30
N TYR A 173 -9.83 -19.60 -5.82
CA TYR A 173 -10.88 -20.47 -6.34
C TYR A 173 -12.16 -19.68 -6.56
N PRO A 174 -12.96 -20.02 -7.59
CA PRO A 174 -14.29 -19.46 -7.74
C PRO A 174 -15.16 -19.88 -6.55
N ARG A 175 -15.99 -18.96 -6.07
CA ARG A 175 -16.87 -19.19 -4.91
C ARG A 175 -18.23 -18.58 -5.21
N GLU A 176 -19.29 -19.34 -4.96
CA GLU A 176 -20.65 -18.88 -5.16
C GLU A 176 -21.31 -18.54 -3.83
N GLN A 177 -22.27 -17.60 -3.84
CA GLN A 177 -23.05 -17.20 -2.68
C GLN A 177 -22.22 -16.83 -1.45
N VAL A 178 -21.08 -16.17 -1.67
CA VAL A 178 -20.25 -15.64 -0.59
C VAL A 178 -20.78 -14.32 -0.09
N SER A 179 -20.52 -14.04 1.18
CA SER A 179 -20.82 -12.76 1.80
C SER A 179 -19.90 -11.67 1.24
N ILE A 180 -20.51 -10.65 0.64
CA ILE A 180 -19.85 -9.46 0.10
C ILE A 180 -20.27 -8.28 0.97
N MET A 181 -19.30 -7.61 1.57
CA MET A 181 -19.51 -6.35 2.28
C MET A 181 -19.52 -5.20 1.31
N VAL A 182 -20.58 -4.41 1.34
CA VAL A 182 -20.75 -3.18 0.57
C VAL A 182 -20.95 -2.02 1.54
N LEU A 183 -20.35 -0.85 1.26
CA LEU A 183 -20.65 0.33 2.07
C LEU A 183 -21.94 0.97 1.55
N PRO A 184 -22.91 1.32 2.42
CA PRO A 184 -24.21 1.86 2.00
C PRO A 184 -24.11 3.09 1.09
N GLU A 185 -23.13 3.97 1.35
CA GLU A 185 -22.91 5.19 0.56
C GLU A 185 -22.17 4.93 -0.76
N TYR A 186 -21.57 3.74 -0.92
CA TYR A 186 -20.74 3.36 -2.05
C TYR A 186 -21.17 1.97 -2.54
N PRO A 187 -22.29 1.86 -3.29
CA PRO A 187 -22.84 0.56 -3.71
C PRO A 187 -21.90 -0.22 -4.65
N TYR A 188 -20.89 0.45 -5.25
CA TYR A 188 -19.83 -0.13 -6.06
C TYR A 188 -18.59 -0.58 -5.26
N SER A 189 -18.67 -0.56 -3.93
CA SER A 189 -17.53 -0.79 -3.05
C SER A 189 -17.38 -2.24 -2.57
N GLY A 190 -18.13 -3.19 -3.12
CA GLY A 190 -18.16 -4.59 -2.70
C GLY A 190 -16.78 -5.22 -2.48
N GLN A 191 -16.62 -5.94 -1.38
CA GLN A 191 -15.44 -6.74 -1.04
C GLN A 191 -15.90 -8.06 -0.40
N PRO A 192 -15.27 -9.21 -0.68
CA PRO A 192 -15.61 -10.45 0.01
C PRO A 192 -15.29 -10.31 1.49
N LYS A 193 -16.22 -10.74 2.36
CA LYS A 193 -16.07 -10.67 3.81
C LYS A 193 -14.83 -11.42 4.29
N ILE A 194 -14.65 -12.65 3.81
CA ILE A 194 -13.50 -13.49 4.15
C ILE A 194 -12.16 -12.86 3.75
N ASP A 195 -12.12 -12.10 2.65
CA ASP A 195 -10.88 -11.44 2.20
C ASP A 195 -10.62 -10.15 2.99
N LEU A 196 -11.66 -9.45 3.44
CA LEU A 196 -11.56 -8.35 4.40
C LEU A 196 -11.09 -8.85 5.77
N GLU A 197 -11.61 -9.98 6.23
CA GLU A 197 -11.21 -10.63 7.48
C GLU A 197 -9.77 -11.12 7.41
N ALA A 198 -9.33 -11.70 6.30
CA ALA A 198 -7.92 -12.03 6.08
C ALA A 198 -7.03 -10.77 6.09
N ASP A 199 -7.48 -9.69 5.46
CA ASP A 199 -6.83 -8.38 5.55
C ASP A 199 -6.77 -7.89 7.01
N TRP A 200 -7.83 -8.05 7.81
CA TRP A 200 -7.87 -7.67 9.23
C TRP A 200 -6.96 -8.54 10.10
N ALA A 201 -6.97 -9.86 9.87
CA ALA A 201 -6.11 -10.82 10.53
C ALA A 201 -4.62 -10.49 10.30
N SER A 202 -4.28 -9.94 9.13
CA SER A 202 -2.91 -9.44 8.89
C SER A 202 -2.52 -8.27 9.81
N PHE A 203 -3.49 -7.52 10.34
CA PHE A 203 -3.28 -6.40 11.26
C PHE A 203 -3.38 -6.80 12.74
N SER A 204 -4.14 -7.83 13.09
CA SER A 204 -4.25 -8.35 14.47
C SER A 204 -3.27 -9.50 14.70
N GLU A 205 -2.38 -9.39 15.68
CA GLU A 205 -1.42 -10.44 16.03
C GLU A 205 -2.02 -11.69 16.67
N GLN A 206 -3.34 -11.75 16.83
CA GLN A 206 -4.04 -12.83 17.52
C GLN A 206 -5.34 -13.20 16.83
N VAL A 207 -5.25 -13.69 15.60
CA VAL A 207 -6.22 -14.71 15.16
C VAL A 207 -5.41 -15.96 14.93
N GLY A 208 -5.05 -16.62 16.04
CA GLY A 208 -4.95 -18.07 15.97
C GLY A 208 -6.29 -18.53 15.40
N LEU A 209 -6.27 -19.17 14.24
CA LEU A 209 -7.41 -20.01 13.84
C LEU A 209 -7.77 -20.82 15.08
N PRO A 210 -9.04 -20.84 15.53
CA PRO A 210 -9.41 -21.79 16.57
C PRO A 210 -8.99 -23.16 16.05
N GLU A 211 -8.04 -23.78 16.73
CA GLU A 211 -7.81 -25.22 16.57
C GLU A 211 -9.19 -25.87 16.73
N GLU A 212 -9.56 -26.66 15.72
CA GLU A 212 -10.75 -27.50 15.78
C GLU A 212 -10.60 -28.46 16.97
N ASP A 213 -11.06 -28.03 18.15
CA ASP A 213 -11.30 -28.96 19.24
C ASP A 213 -12.58 -28.57 20.00
N THR A 214 -13.66 -29.20 19.54
CA THR A 214 -14.73 -29.80 20.35
C THR A 214 -15.09 -29.14 21.71
N ARG A 215 -16.22 -28.40 21.75
CA ARG A 215 -17.43 -28.67 22.58
C ARG A 215 -18.17 -27.40 23.06
N ARG A 216 -19.49 -27.44 22.79
CA ARG A 216 -20.63 -26.91 23.55
C ARG A 216 -20.76 -25.39 23.80
N VAL A 217 -21.88 -24.91 23.27
CA VAL A 217 -22.71 -23.75 23.63
C VAL A 217 -22.85 -23.61 25.15
N ASP A 218 -22.65 -22.39 25.67
CA ASP A 218 -23.65 -21.64 26.43
C ASP A 218 -23.25 -20.16 26.55
N ASP A 219 -24.27 -19.30 26.49
CA ASP A 219 -24.21 -17.83 26.53
C ASP A 219 -23.56 -17.31 27.81
N GLU A 220 -22.42 -16.65 27.67
CA GLU A 220 -22.04 -15.48 28.46
C GLU A 220 -21.30 -14.56 27.49
N ARG A 221 -21.54 -13.25 27.59
CA ARG A 221 -20.82 -12.21 26.82
C ARG A 221 -19.32 -12.54 26.85
N VAL A 222 -18.83 -13.13 25.77
CA VAL A 222 -17.40 -13.23 25.53
C VAL A 222 -17.00 -11.79 25.26
N ASP A 223 -16.58 -11.09 26.31
CA ASP A 223 -15.68 -9.96 26.19
C ASP A 223 -14.50 -10.51 25.38
N MET A 224 -14.58 -10.34 24.05
CA MET A 224 -13.42 -10.56 23.21
C MET A 224 -12.35 -9.69 23.86
N PRO A 225 -11.25 -10.28 24.36
CA PRO A 225 -10.20 -9.49 24.98
C PRO A 225 -9.90 -8.41 23.97
N GLN A 226 -10.09 -7.14 24.36
CA GLN A 226 -9.77 -6.01 23.50
C GLN A 226 -8.34 -6.26 23.08
N VAL A 227 -8.17 -6.73 21.84
CA VAL A 227 -6.87 -7.03 21.29
C VAL A 227 -6.25 -5.65 21.15
N MET A 228 -5.54 -5.23 22.20
CA MET A 228 -4.60 -4.14 22.08
C MET A 228 -3.65 -4.62 21.01
N SER A 229 -3.90 -4.15 19.79
CA SER A 229 -3.03 -4.30 18.65
C SER A 229 -1.70 -3.72 19.08
N ARG A 230 -0.84 -4.53 19.71
CA ARG A 230 0.50 -4.13 20.08
C ARG A 230 1.09 -3.63 18.77
N ASP A 231 1.33 -2.32 18.69
CA ASP A 231 1.54 -1.63 17.42
C ASP A 231 2.79 -2.19 16.74
N ARG A 232 2.60 -3.25 15.94
CA ARG A 232 3.61 -3.87 15.08
C ARG A 232 4.31 -2.82 14.22
N SER A 233 3.58 -1.74 13.91
CA SER A 233 4.07 -0.57 13.21
C SER A 233 4.98 0.34 14.03
N LEU A 234 4.85 0.43 15.36
CA LEU A 234 5.57 1.43 16.16
C LEU A 234 7.07 1.15 16.20
N GLY A 235 7.48 -0.10 16.40
CA GLY A 235 8.91 -0.46 16.37
C GLY A 235 9.55 -0.19 15.00
N VAL A 236 8.86 -0.55 13.92
CA VAL A 236 9.33 -0.27 12.55
C VAL A 236 9.38 1.23 12.29
N ILE A 237 8.40 2.00 12.76
CA ILE A 237 8.39 3.48 12.68
C ILE A 237 9.58 4.06 13.43
N VAL A 238 9.90 3.58 14.64
CA VAL A 238 11.05 4.06 15.43
C VAL A 238 12.36 3.79 14.69
N ILE A 239 12.58 2.57 14.20
CA ILE A 239 13.79 2.25 13.42
C ILE A 239 13.86 3.12 12.16
N THR A 240 12.76 3.30 11.45
CA THR A 240 12.69 4.15 10.25
C THR A 240 13.01 5.62 10.59
N ALA A 241 12.50 6.13 11.71
CA ALA A 241 12.79 7.49 12.19
C ALA A 241 14.26 7.68 12.60
N LEU A 242 14.86 6.65 13.22
CA LEU A 242 16.30 6.62 13.51
C LEU A 242 17.12 6.65 12.22
N TRP A 243 16.71 5.89 11.19
CA TRP A 243 17.34 5.91 9.88
C TRP A 243 17.25 7.29 9.21
N ILE A 244 16.07 7.92 9.21
CA ILE A 244 15.90 9.27 8.64
C ILE A 244 16.80 10.28 9.37
N SER A 245 16.81 10.24 10.71
CA SER A 245 17.66 11.12 11.52
C SER A 245 19.14 10.88 11.21
N PHE A 246 19.58 9.62 11.20
CA PHE A 246 20.96 9.24 10.88
C PHE A 246 21.37 9.75 9.48
N LEU A 247 20.57 9.50 8.45
CA LEU A 247 20.85 9.91 7.07
C LEU A 247 20.88 11.44 6.93
N PHE A 248 19.98 12.14 7.63
CA PHE A 248 19.93 13.60 7.63
C PHE A 248 21.21 14.19 8.24
N PHE A 249 21.60 13.75 9.44
CA PHE A 249 22.82 14.23 10.10
C PHE A 249 24.09 13.81 9.37
N ALA A 250 24.14 12.59 8.82
CA ALA A 250 25.25 12.13 7.99
C ALA A 250 25.41 13.00 6.74
N SER A 251 24.30 13.32 6.05
CA SER A 251 24.31 14.20 4.87
C SER A 251 24.79 15.62 5.23
N LEU A 252 24.33 16.16 6.36
CA LEU A 252 24.76 17.46 6.86
C LEU A 252 26.27 17.47 7.19
N TYR A 253 26.75 16.41 7.82
CA TYR A 253 28.17 16.24 8.10
C TYR A 253 29.02 16.14 6.82
N VAL A 254 28.54 15.41 5.80
CA VAL A 254 29.21 15.32 4.50
C VAL A 254 29.31 16.70 3.85
N CYS A 255 28.24 17.51 3.87
CA CYS A 255 28.28 18.87 3.32
C CYS A 255 29.32 19.75 4.04
N PHE A 256 29.43 19.62 5.36
CA PHE A 256 30.47 20.31 6.12
C PHE A 256 31.88 19.86 5.71
N GLN A 257 32.09 18.55 5.53
CA GLN A 257 33.39 18.03 5.11
C GLN A 257 33.75 18.41 3.67
N ILE A 258 32.77 18.48 2.76
CA ILE A 258 32.99 19.03 1.42
C ILE A 258 33.49 20.47 1.53
N GLY A 259 32.91 21.30 2.40
CA GLY A 259 33.36 22.67 2.62
C GLY A 259 34.81 22.80 3.11
N VAL A 260 35.28 21.85 3.93
CA VAL A 260 36.69 21.82 4.39
C VAL A 260 37.65 21.46 3.26
N VAL A 261 37.18 20.66 2.29
CA VAL A 261 38.00 20.07 1.25
C VAL A 261 37.83 20.77 -0.12
N ASP A 262 36.89 21.72 -0.22
CA ASP A 262 36.56 22.48 -1.42
C ASP A 262 37.77 23.17 -2.06
N GLU A 263 38.66 23.72 -1.22
CA GLU A 263 39.89 24.40 -1.67
C GLU A 263 40.94 23.44 -2.25
N TYR A 264 40.80 22.15 -1.97
CA TYR A 264 41.80 21.11 -2.22
C TYR A 264 41.43 20.23 -3.43
N TYR A 265 40.14 20.08 -3.73
CA TYR A 265 39.64 19.23 -4.81
C TYR A 265 38.73 20.01 -5.76
N ASN A 266 39.19 20.22 -7.00
CA ASN A 266 38.43 20.93 -8.04
C ASN A 266 37.14 20.22 -8.48
N ASP A 267 36.97 18.94 -8.17
CA ASP A 267 35.78 18.15 -8.52
C ASP A 267 34.72 18.10 -7.42
N GLU A 268 34.99 18.72 -6.27
CA GLU A 268 34.03 18.90 -5.18
C GLU A 268 33.61 20.38 -5.15
N SER A 269 32.34 20.65 -4.85
CA SER A 269 31.83 22.03 -4.73
C SER A 269 30.94 22.15 -3.50
N ALA A 270 31.37 22.96 -2.54
CA ALA A 270 30.63 23.20 -1.30
C ALA A 270 29.28 23.89 -1.57
N GLU A 271 29.26 24.89 -2.44
CA GLU A 271 28.03 25.59 -2.83
C GLU A 271 27.01 24.62 -3.44
N TRP A 272 27.46 23.75 -4.34
CA TRP A 272 26.60 22.73 -4.96
C TRP A 272 26.11 21.70 -3.94
N ALA A 273 26.97 21.22 -3.03
CA ALA A 273 26.60 20.26 -2.01
C ALA A 273 25.51 20.81 -1.07
N TRP A 274 25.65 22.05 -0.62
CA TRP A 274 24.63 22.70 0.21
C TRP A 274 23.32 22.92 -0.54
N LEU A 275 23.38 23.34 -1.81
CA LEU A 275 22.19 23.47 -2.66
C LEU A 275 21.46 22.13 -2.77
N VAL A 276 22.18 21.06 -3.11
CA VAL A 276 21.64 19.69 -3.21
C VAL A 276 21.04 19.23 -1.88
N PHE A 277 21.69 19.50 -0.75
CA PHE A 277 21.19 19.12 0.57
C PHE A 277 19.87 19.83 0.90
N TRP A 278 19.79 21.15 0.73
CA TRP A 278 18.57 21.90 1.03
C TRP A 278 17.44 21.58 0.06
N VAL A 279 17.71 21.58 -1.25
CA VAL A 279 16.70 21.30 -2.27
C VAL A 279 16.27 19.84 -2.21
N GLY A 280 17.22 18.91 -2.18
CA GLY A 280 16.96 17.47 -2.16
C GLY A 280 16.41 17.00 -0.81
N GLY A 281 17.14 17.28 0.27
CA GLY A 281 16.86 16.79 1.61
C GLY A 281 15.66 17.46 2.27
N CYS A 282 15.51 18.78 2.15
CA CYS A 282 14.41 19.51 2.78
C CYS A 282 13.25 19.83 1.83
N GLY A 283 13.48 19.88 0.51
CA GLY A 283 12.44 20.14 -0.48
C GLY A 283 11.83 18.87 -1.08
N ILE A 284 12.63 18.14 -1.87
CA ILE A 284 12.18 17.01 -2.69
C ILE A 284 11.77 15.82 -1.82
N VAL A 285 12.54 15.46 -0.79
CA VAL A 285 12.27 14.29 0.07
C VAL A 285 10.87 14.38 0.72
N PRO A 286 10.49 15.48 1.43
CA PRO A 286 9.14 15.60 1.95
C PRO A 286 8.07 15.59 0.84
N LEU A 287 8.32 16.27 -0.27
CA LEU A 287 7.35 16.33 -1.38
C LEU A 287 7.06 14.95 -1.95
N LEU A 288 8.08 14.12 -2.18
CA LEU A 288 7.92 12.75 -2.66
C LEU A 288 7.28 11.86 -1.59
N ALA A 289 7.73 11.96 -0.34
CA ALA A 289 7.22 11.14 0.75
C ALA A 289 5.72 11.41 1.00
N PHE A 290 5.29 12.67 1.11
CA PHE A 290 3.88 13.02 1.32
C PHE A 290 3.07 12.94 0.04
N GLY A 291 3.55 13.53 -1.06
CA GLY A 291 2.84 13.59 -2.34
C GLY A 291 2.66 12.21 -2.97
N GLY A 292 3.72 11.40 -3.01
CA GLY A 292 3.68 10.04 -3.55
C GLY A 292 2.73 9.14 -2.75
N ASN A 293 2.80 9.19 -1.42
CA ASN A 293 1.85 8.47 -0.57
C ASN A 293 0.41 8.98 -0.71
N TRP A 294 0.22 10.28 -0.99
CA TRP A 294 -1.11 10.86 -1.15
C TRP A 294 -1.78 10.39 -2.43
N ILE A 295 -1.04 10.43 -3.54
CA ILE A 295 -1.49 9.89 -4.83
C ILE A 295 -1.83 8.41 -4.67
N ARG A 296 -0.95 7.63 -4.03
CA ARG A 296 -1.17 6.21 -3.74
C ARG A 296 -2.44 5.97 -2.91
N TRP A 297 -2.68 6.77 -1.87
CA TRP A 297 -3.91 6.69 -1.08
C TRP A 297 -5.14 7.02 -1.93
N LYS A 298 -5.11 8.07 -2.74
CA LYS A 298 -6.25 8.44 -3.60
C LYS A 298 -6.58 7.38 -4.63
N LEU A 299 -5.57 6.77 -5.25
CA LEU A 299 -5.74 5.64 -6.17
C LEU A 299 -6.36 4.45 -5.44
N TYR A 300 -5.85 4.09 -4.26
CA TYR A 300 -6.41 3.01 -3.45
C TYR A 300 -7.85 3.28 -3.02
N GLN A 301 -8.14 4.49 -2.52
CA GLN A 301 -9.47 4.91 -2.10
C GLN A 301 -10.47 4.87 -3.26
N ARG A 302 -10.06 5.34 -4.46
CA ARG A 302 -10.89 5.28 -5.66
C ARG A 302 -11.14 3.83 -6.07
N TRP A 303 -10.10 3.00 -6.05
CA TRP A 303 -10.22 1.58 -6.38
C TRP A 303 -11.17 0.85 -5.43
N ILE A 304 -10.99 1.01 -4.11
CA ILE A 304 -11.80 0.27 -3.14
C ILE A 304 -13.26 0.75 -3.09
N LEU A 305 -13.51 2.06 -3.26
CA LEU A 305 -14.85 2.63 -3.12
C LEU A 305 -15.66 2.72 -4.43
N ARG A 306 -15.00 2.84 -5.59
CA ARG A 306 -15.66 3.26 -6.84
C ARG A 306 -15.30 2.44 -8.08
N SER A 307 -14.54 1.34 -7.96
CA SER A 307 -14.08 0.59 -9.14
C SER A 307 -15.08 -0.44 -9.71
N GLY A 308 -16.21 -0.68 -9.04
CA GLY A 308 -17.22 -1.60 -9.56
C GLY A 308 -17.80 -1.09 -10.88
N LYS A 309 -17.89 -1.98 -11.87
CA LYS A 309 -18.54 -1.72 -13.16
C LYS A 309 -19.88 -2.46 -13.18
N LYS A 310 -20.91 -1.84 -13.75
CA LYS A 310 -22.16 -2.55 -14.05
C LYS A 310 -21.89 -3.50 -15.23
N VAL A 311 -22.34 -4.75 -15.09
CA VAL A 311 -22.42 -5.70 -16.19
C VAL A 311 -23.82 -5.60 -16.76
N VAL A 312 -23.90 -5.33 -18.06
CA VAL A 312 -25.16 -5.48 -18.80
C VAL A 312 -25.24 -6.96 -19.11
N ASP A 313 -26.08 -7.69 -18.39
CA ASP A 313 -26.36 -9.08 -18.72
C ASP A 313 -27.16 -9.10 -20.03
N GLU A 314 -26.50 -9.48 -21.13
CA GLU A 314 -27.20 -9.78 -22.40
C GLU A 314 -28.10 -11.03 -22.30
N SER A 315 -28.01 -11.77 -21.19
CA SER A 315 -28.73 -13.02 -20.92
C SER A 315 -30.13 -12.83 -20.32
N TYR A 316 -30.52 -11.62 -19.93
CA TYR A 316 -31.88 -11.29 -19.51
C TYR A 316 -32.43 -10.18 -20.41
N PRO A 317 -33.24 -10.49 -21.44
CA PRO A 317 -33.94 -9.45 -22.16
C PRO A 317 -34.79 -8.67 -21.17
N GLU A 318 -34.60 -7.36 -21.11
CA GLU A 318 -35.51 -6.45 -20.43
C GLU A 318 -36.93 -6.83 -20.84
N VAL A 319 -37.71 -7.33 -19.89
CA VAL A 319 -39.15 -7.44 -20.07
C VAL A 319 -39.65 -6.01 -20.18
N SER A 320 -39.78 -5.53 -21.42
CA SER A 320 -40.29 -4.20 -21.71
C SER A 320 -41.70 -4.11 -21.13
N SER A 321 -41.83 -3.44 -19.99
CA SER A 321 -43.10 -3.06 -19.40
C SER A 321 -43.69 -1.90 -20.22
N SER A 322 -44.06 -2.17 -21.47
CA SER A 322 -44.98 -1.33 -22.24
C SER A 322 -46.34 -2.02 -22.25
N PRO A 323 -47.36 -1.47 -21.56
CA PRO A 323 -48.72 -1.98 -21.70
C PRO A 323 -49.20 -1.66 -23.12
N ARG A 324 -49.24 -2.68 -23.98
CA ARG A 324 -50.00 -2.61 -25.23
C ARG A 324 -51.47 -2.62 -24.86
N TYR A 325 -52.10 -1.45 -24.94
CA TYR A 325 -53.55 -1.35 -24.97
C TYR A 325 -54.07 -2.16 -26.17
N VAL A 326 -54.76 -3.24 -25.87
CA VAL A 326 -55.57 -3.98 -26.84
C VAL A 326 -56.78 -3.11 -27.14
N GLN A 327 -56.81 -2.47 -28.31
CA GLN A 327 -58.07 -1.97 -28.87
C GLN A 327 -58.87 -3.17 -29.35
N MET A 328 -59.97 -3.47 -28.65
CA MET A 328 -61.04 -4.29 -29.21
C MET A 328 -61.86 -3.40 -30.13
N THR A 329 -61.99 -3.81 -31.39
CA THR A 329 -63.00 -3.35 -32.34
C THR A 329 -63.86 -4.52 -32.75
#